data_AF-A0AAV4JT10-F1
#
_entry.id   AF-A0AAV4JT10-F1
#
_cell.length_a   1.000
_cell.length_b   1.000
_cell.length_c   1.000
_cell.angle_alpha   90.00
_cell.angle_beta   90.00
_cell.angle_gamma   90.00
#
_symmetry.space_group_name_H-M   'P 1'
#
loop_
_entity.id
_entity.type
_entity.pdbx_description
1 polymer ?
#
loop_
_entity_poly.entity_id
_entity_poly.type
_entity_poly.pdbx_seq_one_letter_code
_entity_poly.pdbx_strand_id
1 'polypeptide(L)'
;MRDILRKWHDRVRNEKVWRRTGQKPVEGEIKMRRRRWIGHTVRKPHNNITRQALQWNPQGNRVRDRPRETWERCVEREMTMMRKRWGHLGKLAQDRSGWHLLMRGLYPAKG
;
A
#
# COMPACT_ATOMS: atom_id res chain seq x y z
N MET A 1 -14.40 -31.35 -39.02
CA MET A 1 -13.57 -31.00 -37.84
C MET A 1 -13.99 -29.62 -37.39
N ARG A 2 -14.40 -29.48 -36.12
CA ARG A 2 -15.09 -28.27 -35.60
C ARG A 2 -14.08 -27.12 -35.42
N ASP A 3 -14.47 -25.93 -35.88
CA ASP A 3 -13.75 -24.66 -35.67
C ASP A 3 -13.53 -24.37 -34.18
N ILE A 4 -12.26 -24.34 -33.76
CA ILE A 4 -11.83 -23.94 -32.39
C ILE A 4 -11.09 -22.59 -32.46
N LEU A 5 -11.49 -21.70 -33.37
CA LEU A 5 -11.01 -20.32 -33.36
C LEU A 5 -11.82 -19.49 -32.36
N ARG A 6 -11.61 -19.77 -31.06
CA ARG A 6 -12.20 -18.96 -29.97
C ARG A 6 -11.53 -17.59 -29.97
N LYS A 7 -12.29 -16.58 -30.41
CA LYS A 7 -11.90 -15.16 -30.45
C LYS A 7 -11.63 -14.66 -29.02
N TRP A 8 -10.36 -14.52 -28.63
CA TRP A 8 -9.93 -14.07 -27.30
C TRP A 8 -10.08 -12.55 -27.07
N HIS A 9 -11.23 -11.97 -27.42
CA HIS A 9 -11.43 -10.53 -27.27
C HIS A 9 -12.73 -10.15 -26.57
N ASP A 10 -12.94 -10.69 -25.37
CA ASP A 10 -13.71 -9.95 -24.37
C ASP A 10 -12.76 -9.09 -23.54
N ARG A 11 -12.37 -7.94 -24.10
CA ARG A 11 -11.59 -6.93 -23.37
C ARG A 11 -12.50 -6.21 -22.39
N VAL A 12 -12.79 -6.86 -21.27
CA VAL A 12 -13.61 -6.30 -20.20
C VAL A 12 -12.79 -5.30 -19.39
N ARG A 13 -13.28 -4.07 -19.25
CA ARG A 13 -12.66 -3.07 -18.37
C ARG A 13 -12.70 -3.54 -16.91
N ASN A 14 -11.60 -3.35 -16.16
CA ASN A 14 -11.52 -3.72 -14.74
C ASN A 14 -12.68 -3.15 -13.90
N GLU A 15 -13.13 -1.94 -14.20
CA GLU A 15 -14.29 -1.31 -13.55
C GLU A 15 -15.58 -2.13 -13.68
N LYS A 16 -15.78 -2.80 -14.82
CA LYS A 16 -16.95 -3.64 -15.06
C LYS A 16 -16.85 -4.94 -14.27
N VAL A 17 -15.64 -5.48 -14.11
CA VAL A 17 -15.39 -6.66 -13.26
C VAL A 17 -15.65 -6.33 -11.80
N TRP A 18 -15.06 -5.24 -11.27
CA TRP A 18 -15.26 -4.80 -9.89
C TRP A 18 -16.72 -4.54 -9.54
N ARG A 19 -17.48 -3.93 -10.46
CA ARG A 19 -18.91 -3.67 -10.28
C ARG A 19 -19.73 -4.95 -10.21
N ARG A 20 -19.37 -5.97 -10.99
CA ARG A 20 -20.07 -7.27 -11.01
C ARG A 20 -19.73 -8.13 -9.81
N THR A 21 -18.47 -8.13 -9.38
CA THR A 21 -18.00 -8.96 -8.27
C THR A 21 -18.13 -8.27 -6.91
N GLY A 22 -18.45 -6.97 -6.88
CA GLY A 22 -18.43 -6.16 -5.66
C GLY A 22 -17.01 -5.96 -5.09
N GLN A 23 -15.98 -6.30 -5.86
CA GLN A 23 -14.59 -6.26 -5.39
C GLN A 23 -14.00 -4.85 -5.43
N LYS A 24 -13.10 -4.57 -4.51
CA LYS A 24 -12.35 -3.31 -4.45
C LYS A 24 -11.11 -3.38 -5.35
N PRO A 25 -10.63 -2.23 -5.87
CA PRO A 25 -9.33 -2.17 -6.51
C PRO A 25 -8.23 -2.67 -5.58
N VAL A 26 -7.44 -3.64 -6.05
CA VAL A 26 -6.34 -4.26 -5.28
C VAL A 26 -5.33 -3.21 -4.77
N GLU A 27 -5.13 -2.14 -5.52
CA GLU A 27 -4.24 -1.04 -5.15
C GLU A 27 -4.66 -0.39 -3.83
N GLY A 28 -5.97 -0.15 -3.64
CA GLY A 28 -6.49 0.45 -2.40
C GLY A 28 -6.28 -0.47 -1.20
N GLU A 29 -6.48 -1.78 -1.38
CA GLU A 29 -6.27 -2.78 -0.34
C GLU A 29 -4.79 -2.90 0.03
N ILE A 30 -3.89 -2.91 -0.95
CA ILE A 30 -2.42 -2.91 -0.73
C ILE A 30 -2.00 -1.68 0.05
N LYS A 31 -2.46 -0.48 -0.34
CA LYS A 31 -2.16 0.78 0.36
C LYS A 31 -2.65 0.73 1.81
N MET A 32 -3.88 0.26 2.02
CA MET A 32 -4.46 0.13 3.36
C MET A 32 -3.67 -0.82 4.26
N ARG A 33 -3.33 -2.02 3.75
CA ARG A 33 -2.55 -3.01 4.50
C ARG A 33 -1.15 -2.50 4.84
N ARG A 34 -0.49 -1.84 3.89
CA ARG A 34 0.84 -1.25 4.10
C ARG A 34 0.82 -0.22 5.22
N ARG A 35 -0.16 0.68 5.21
CA ARG A 35 -0.28 1.70 6.26
C ARG A 35 -0.60 1.06 7.61
N ARG A 36 -1.54 0.11 7.69
CA ARG A 36 -1.79 -0.65 8.94
C ARG A 36 -0.51 -1.28 9.48
N TRP A 37 0.30 -1.89 8.61
CA TRP A 37 1.58 -2.48 8.97
C TRP A 37 2.56 -1.44 9.50
N ILE A 38 2.73 -0.29 8.84
CA ILE A 38 3.59 0.80 9.33
C ILE A 38 3.16 1.27 10.72
N GLY A 39 1.87 1.52 10.92
CA GLY A 39 1.34 1.94 12.22
C GLY A 39 1.53 0.87 13.31
N HIS A 40 1.47 -0.41 12.96
CA HIS A 40 1.80 -1.50 13.89
C HIS A 40 3.30 -1.53 14.23
N THR A 41 4.17 -1.44 13.23
CA THR A 41 5.63 -1.51 13.38
C THR A 41 6.18 -0.31 14.16
N VAL A 42 5.70 0.91 13.89
CA VAL A 42 6.13 2.13 14.60
C VAL A 42 5.79 2.08 16.10
N ARG A 43 4.69 1.43 16.47
CA ARG A 43 4.26 1.28 17.88
C ARG A 43 5.02 0.20 18.66
N LYS A 44 5.81 -0.65 17.99
CA LYS A 44 6.67 -1.62 18.68
C LYS A 44 7.78 -0.89 19.45
N PRO A 45 8.37 -1.51 20.49
CA PRO A 45 9.48 -0.90 21.22
C PRO A 45 10.70 -0.68 20.32
N HIS A 46 11.57 0.25 20.71
CA HIS A 46 12.74 0.68 19.92
C HIS A 46 13.77 -0.44 19.69
N ASN A 47 13.85 -1.40 20.61
CA ASN A 47 14.68 -2.60 20.48
C ASN A 47 14.11 -3.64 19.49
N ASN A 48 12.91 -3.42 18.94
CA ASN A 48 12.32 -4.37 18.03
C ASN A 48 12.98 -4.31 16.64
N ILE A 49 13.46 -5.46 16.17
CA ILE A 49 14.13 -5.62 14.87
C ILE A 49 13.29 -5.08 13.72
N THR A 50 11.97 -5.30 13.71
CA THR A 50 11.10 -4.80 12.62
C THR A 50 11.00 -3.27 12.61
N ARG A 51 11.06 -2.61 13.77
CA ARG A 51 11.06 -1.15 13.88
C ARG A 51 12.39 -0.56 13.46
N GLN A 52 13.51 -1.21 13.80
CA GLN A 52 14.84 -0.81 13.34
C GLN A 52 14.98 -0.99 11.83
N ALA A 53 14.56 -2.14 11.29
CA ALA A 53 14.56 -2.42 9.86
C ALA A 53 13.71 -1.43 9.06
N LEU A 54 12.59 -0.95 9.62
CA LEU A 54 11.76 0.08 9.02
C LEU A 54 12.49 1.43 8.83
N GLN A 55 13.46 1.74 9.68
CA GLN A 55 14.25 2.98 9.63
C GLN A 55 15.62 2.77 8.95
N TRP A 56 15.96 1.54 8.60
CA TRP A 56 17.28 1.21 8.11
C TRP A 56 17.42 1.57 6.62
N ASN A 57 18.43 2.37 6.31
CA ASN A 57 18.83 2.70 4.95
C ASN A 57 19.96 1.75 4.50
N PRO A 58 19.68 0.73 3.67
CA PRO A 58 20.69 -0.23 3.26
C PRO A 58 21.74 0.44 2.36
N GLN A 59 23.01 0.27 2.73
CA GLN A 59 24.14 0.78 1.95
C GLN A 59 24.44 -0.13 0.75
N GLY A 60 24.90 0.44 -0.35
CA GLY A 60 25.38 -0.28 -1.52
C GLY A 60 24.50 -0.17 -2.76
N ASN A 61 24.99 -0.77 -3.86
CA ASN A 61 24.32 -0.71 -5.17
C ASN A 61 23.29 -1.83 -5.31
N ARG A 62 22.16 -1.51 -5.95
CA ARG A 62 21.13 -2.49 -6.30
C ARG A 62 21.64 -3.43 -7.39
N VAL A 63 21.42 -4.73 -7.19
CA VAL A 63 21.58 -5.73 -8.25
C VAL A 63 20.58 -5.45 -9.39
N ARG A 64 21.00 -5.71 -10.62
CA ARG A 64 20.17 -5.65 -11.83
C ARG A 64 18.92 -6.54 -11.65
N ASP A 65 17.81 -6.18 -12.30
CA ASP A 65 16.52 -6.90 -12.28
C ASP A 65 15.64 -6.77 -11.03
N ARG A 66 16.06 -6.01 -9.99
CA ARG A 66 15.15 -5.63 -8.90
C ARG A 66 14.10 -4.61 -9.37
N PRO A 67 12.87 -4.64 -8.81
CA PRO A 67 11.88 -3.59 -9.07
C PRO A 67 12.45 -2.20 -8.83
N ARG A 68 12.19 -1.29 -9.78
CA ARG A 68 12.67 0.12 -9.75
C ARG A 68 12.13 0.88 -8.54
N GLU A 69 10.92 0.55 -8.14
CA GLU A 69 10.24 1.12 -6.99
C GLU A 69 10.62 0.35 -5.71
N THR A 70 11.08 1.09 -4.69
CA THR A 70 11.33 0.52 -3.37
C THR A 70 10.07 0.61 -2.52
N TRP A 71 9.98 -0.23 -1.49
CA TRP A 71 8.90 -0.10 -0.51
C TRP A 71 8.88 1.31 0.11
N GLU A 72 10.05 1.84 0.47
CA GLU A 72 10.22 3.18 1.05
C GLU A 72 9.73 4.28 0.10
N ARG A 73 10.14 4.28 -1.17
CA ARG A 73 9.69 5.26 -2.19
C ARG A 73 8.19 5.18 -2.41
N CYS A 74 7.63 3.97 -2.41
CA CYS A 74 6.18 3.79 -2.52
C CYS A 74 5.46 4.40 -1.32
N VAL A 75 5.97 4.19 -0.11
CA VAL A 75 5.38 4.78 1.10
C VAL A 75 5.56 6.29 1.10
N GLU A 76 6.75 6.80 0.80
CA GLU A 76 7.02 8.23 0.76
C GLU A 76 6.11 8.94 -0.25
N ARG A 77 5.93 8.38 -1.45
CA ARG A 77 4.96 8.90 -2.43
C ARG A 77 3.53 8.93 -1.87
N GLU A 78 3.10 7.87 -1.20
CA GLU A 78 1.79 7.85 -0.54
C GLU A 78 1.67 8.92 0.57
N MET A 79 2.75 9.17 1.32
CA MET A 79 2.77 10.19 2.37
C MET A 79 2.75 11.61 1.81
N THR A 80 3.49 11.85 0.73
CA THR A 80 3.51 13.12 0.01
C THR A 80 2.13 13.43 -0.58
N MET A 81 1.41 12.42 -1.10
CA MET A 81 0.01 12.58 -1.52
C MET A 81 -0.91 13.03 -0.37
N MET A 82 -0.57 12.70 0.88
CA MET A 82 -1.30 13.13 2.08
C MET A 82 -0.77 14.44 2.69
N ARG A 83 0.19 15.11 2.04
CA ARG A 83 0.90 16.28 2.58
C ARG A 83 1.53 16.02 3.95
N LYS A 84 2.01 14.79 4.19
CA LYS A 84 2.69 14.39 5.43
C LYS A 84 4.14 14.01 5.14
N ARG A 85 5.05 14.41 6.04
CA ARG A 85 6.46 13.99 6.04
C ARG A 85 6.63 12.72 6.89
N TRP A 86 7.66 11.93 6.62
CA TRP A 86 7.96 10.69 7.34
C TRP A 86 8.04 10.88 8.87
N GLY A 87 8.72 11.92 9.37
CA GLY A 87 8.81 12.20 10.81
C GLY A 87 7.47 12.52 11.47
N HIS A 88 6.52 13.10 10.72
CA HIS A 88 5.16 13.35 11.20
C HIS A 88 4.33 12.06 11.24
N LEU A 89 4.63 11.11 10.34
CA LEU A 89 4.01 9.79 10.32
C LEU A 89 4.26 9.02 11.61
N GLY A 90 5.50 9.08 12.11
CA GLY A 90 5.86 8.44 13.37
C GLY A 90 4.97 8.88 14.52
N LYS A 91 4.76 10.20 14.64
CA LYS A 91 3.88 10.80 15.67
C LYS A 91 2.41 10.41 15.46
N LEU A 92 1.92 10.51 14.22
CA LEU A 92 0.55 10.13 13.86
C LEU A 92 0.25 8.65 14.09
N ALA A 93 1.23 7.78 13.87
CA ALA A 93 1.10 6.33 14.07
C ALA A 93 1.05 5.93 15.55
N GLN A 94 1.59 6.76 16.46
CA GLN A 94 1.47 6.54 17.89
C GLN A 94 0.05 6.84 18.38
N ASP A 95 -0.60 7.88 17.84
CA ASP A 95 -2.02 8.12 18.06
C ASP A 95 -2.85 7.07 17.30
N ARG A 96 -3.30 6.03 18.00
CA ARG A 96 -4.08 4.93 17.41
C ARG A 96 -5.40 5.40 16.82
N SER A 97 -6.05 6.38 17.44
CA SER A 97 -7.35 6.90 17.04
C SER A 97 -7.21 7.80 15.82
N GLY A 98 -6.28 8.75 15.86
CA GLY A 98 -5.93 9.61 14.72
C GLY A 98 -5.41 8.80 13.52
N TRP A 99 -4.61 7.76 13.77
CA TRP A 99 -4.16 6.82 12.73
C TRP A 99 -5.34 6.11 12.06
N HIS A 100 -6.27 5.57 12.85
CA HIS A 100 -7.43 4.89 12.32
C HIS A 100 -8.37 5.84 11.55
N LEU A 101 -8.56 7.07 12.04
CA LEU A 101 -9.35 8.10 11.36
C LEU A 101 -8.72 8.52 10.02
N LEU A 102 -7.40 8.75 10.00
CA LEU A 102 -6.64 9.03 8.78
C LEU A 102 -6.85 7.89 7.76
N MET A 103 -6.79 6.64 8.19
CA MET A 103 -7.00 5.49 7.30
C MET A 103 -8.44 5.40 6.76
N ARG A 104 -9.45 5.82 7.54
CA ARG A 104 -10.86 5.84 7.12
C ARG A 104 -11.21 7.00 6.20
N GLY A 105 -10.70 8.21 6.47
CA GLY A 105 -10.97 9.39 5.64
C GLY A 105 -10.41 9.29 4.22
N LEU A 106 -9.39 8.44 4.02
CA LEU A 106 -8.73 8.24 2.72
C LEU A 106 -9.40 7.17 1.85
N TYR A 107 -10.20 6.29 2.45
CA TYR A 107 -10.99 5.28 1.77
C TYR A 107 -12.31 5.14 2.53
N PRO A 108 -13.33 5.96 2.20
CA PRO A 108 -14.63 5.81 2.83
C PRO A 108 -15.07 4.36 2.63
N ALA A 109 -15.37 3.68 3.73
CA ALA A 109 -16.18 2.47 3.63
C ALA A 109 -17.50 2.92 3.02
N LYS A 110 -17.80 2.47 1.79
CA LYS A 110 -19.15 2.58 1.30
C LYS A 110 -19.98 1.55 2.06
N GLY A 111 -20.98 2.05 2.77
CA GLY A 111 -22.22 1.30 3.01
C GLY A 111 -22.94 1.04 1.71
#